data_AF-A0A7V9INQ1-F1
#
_entry.id   AF-A0A7V9INQ1-F1
#
_cell.length_a   1.000
_cell.length_b   1.000
_cell.length_c   1.000
_cell.angle_alpha   90.00
_cell.angle_beta   90.00
_cell.angle_gamma   90.00
#
_symmetry.space_group_name_H-M   'P 1'
#
loop_
_entity.id
_entity.type
_entity.pdbx_description
1 polymer ?
#
loop_
_entity_poly.entity_id
_entity_poly.type
_entity_poly.pdbx_seq_one_letter_code
_entity_poly.pdbx_strand_id
1 'polypeptide(L)'
;IMAIYEPALAEREEPIADKEPEVSARVRDFCARAAAGEVNEGEFAFFRGGWKPERVQQLAKQLGRFGQVKSLGLIEKRELGDDVLYRYKAETEKVPAAYVGIQFTKDGKISAFGIRPK
;
A
#
# COMPACT_ATOMS: atom_id res chain seq x y z
N ILE A 1 -8.92 17.00 10.25
CA ILE A 1 -8.89 15.99 9.16
C ILE A 1 -9.05 14.65 9.85
N MET A 2 -10.21 14.01 9.71
CA MET A 2 -10.44 12.67 10.27
C MET A 2 -9.53 11.70 9.52
N ALA A 3 -8.49 11.23 10.19
CA ALA A 3 -7.90 9.95 9.85
C ALA A 3 -8.99 8.91 10.09
N ILE A 4 -9.46 8.22 9.06
CA ILE A 4 -10.28 7.02 9.26
C ILE A 4 -9.32 5.93 9.71
N TYR A 5 -8.89 6.03 10.96
CA TYR A 5 -8.36 4.92 11.72
C TYR A 5 -9.59 4.24 12.33
N GLU A 6 -10.18 3.30 11.60
CA GLU A 6 -11.14 2.35 12.18
C GLU A 6 -10.33 1.33 13.01
N PRO A 7 -10.36 1.39 14.37
CA PRO A 7 -9.44 0.63 15.20
C PRO A 7 -9.82 -0.82 15.50
N ALA A 8 -10.86 -1.40 14.89
CA ALA A 8 -11.46 -2.63 15.46
C ALA A 8 -12.13 -3.60 14.48
N LEU A 9 -11.48 -3.93 13.37
CA LEU A 9 -11.68 -5.25 12.75
C LEU A 9 -10.35 -5.98 12.81
N ALA A 10 -10.32 -7.08 13.56
CA ALA A 10 -9.18 -7.99 13.59
C ALA A 10 -8.76 -8.27 12.15
N GLU A 11 -7.53 -7.91 11.80
CA GLU A 11 -7.01 -8.16 10.47
C GLU A 11 -7.06 -9.67 10.22
N ARG A 12 -7.69 -10.08 9.11
CA ARG A 12 -7.69 -11.49 8.74
C ARG A 12 -6.24 -11.93 8.57
N GLU A 13 -5.86 -12.97 9.29
CA GLU A 13 -4.50 -13.50 9.19
C GLU A 13 -4.32 -14.39 7.96
N GLU A 14 -5.42 -14.97 7.48
CA GLU A 14 -5.47 -15.87 6.34
C GLU A 14 -5.74 -15.08 5.05
N PRO A 15 -4.91 -15.26 4.01
CA PRO A 15 -5.18 -14.70 2.70
C PRO A 15 -6.52 -15.18 2.14
N ILE A 16 -7.29 -14.26 1.55
CA ILE A 16 -8.46 -14.55 0.75
C ILE A 16 -8.06 -14.82 -0.71
N ALA A 17 -8.97 -15.43 -1.48
CA ALA A 17 -8.76 -15.61 -2.90
C ALA A 17 -8.61 -14.25 -3.59
N ASP A 18 -7.47 -14.06 -4.25
CA ASP A 18 -7.21 -12.89 -5.07
C ASP A 18 -7.89 -13.04 -6.43
N LYS A 19 -8.93 -12.25 -6.66
CA LYS A 19 -9.69 -12.24 -7.93
C LYS A 19 -9.15 -11.23 -8.93
N GLU A 20 -8.18 -10.41 -8.53
CA GLU A 20 -7.59 -9.33 -9.32
C GLU A 20 -6.05 -9.39 -9.19
N PRO A 21 -5.41 -10.50 -9.63
CA PRO A 21 -3.97 -10.68 -9.50
C PRO A 21 -3.13 -9.57 -10.15
N GLU A 22 -3.68 -8.89 -11.15
CA GLU A 22 -3.09 -7.70 -11.76
C GLU A 22 -2.95 -6.52 -10.78
N VAL A 23 -3.89 -6.37 -9.84
CA VAL A 23 -3.81 -5.35 -8.78
C VAL A 23 -2.70 -5.72 -7.80
N SER A 24 -2.63 -6.98 -7.38
CA SER A 24 -1.54 -7.46 -6.51
C SER A 24 -0.16 -7.29 -7.13
N ALA A 25 -0.02 -7.59 -8.44
CA ALA A 25 1.20 -7.35 -9.18
C ALA A 25 1.57 -5.86 -9.21
N ARG A 26 0.58 -4.99 -9.45
CA ARG A 26 0.75 -3.53 -9.41
C ARG A 26 1.18 -3.03 -8.02
N VAL A 27 0.64 -3.58 -6.94
CA VAL A 27 1.05 -3.22 -5.57
C VAL A 27 2.49 -3.64 -5.29
N ARG A 28 2.89 -4.83 -5.74
CA ARG A 28 4.28 -5.28 -5.61
C ARG A 28 5.25 -4.39 -6.38
N ASP A 29 4.91 -4.06 -7.63
CA ASP A 29 5.69 -3.13 -8.47
C ASP A 29 5.80 -1.74 -7.83
N PHE A 30 4.66 -1.20 -7.36
CA PHE A 30 4.64 0.07 -6.64
C PHE A 30 5.56 0.04 -5.42
N CYS A 31 5.52 -1.00 -4.58
CA CYS A 31 6.42 -1.12 -3.43
C CYS A 31 7.90 -1.13 -3.84
N ALA A 32 8.24 -1.81 -4.95
CA ALA A 32 9.61 -1.85 -5.46
C ALA A 32 10.07 -0.46 -5.97
N ARG A 33 9.28 0.19 -6.83
CA ARG A 33 9.60 1.53 -7.36
C ARG A 33 9.60 2.59 -6.27
N ALA A 34 8.66 2.52 -5.34
CA ALA A 34 8.61 3.43 -4.19
C ALA A 34 9.83 3.26 -3.27
N ALA A 35 10.32 2.03 -3.07
CA ALA A 35 11.57 1.78 -2.33
C ALA A 35 12.80 2.36 -3.05
N ALA A 36 12.80 2.36 -4.39
CA ALA A 36 13.83 2.97 -5.22
C ALA A 36 13.69 4.51 -5.33
N GLY A 37 12.59 5.09 -4.85
CA GLY A 37 12.29 6.52 -5.00
C GLY A 37 11.83 6.91 -6.41
N GLU A 38 11.36 5.95 -7.21
CA GLU A 38 11.01 6.09 -8.63
C GLU A 38 9.50 6.27 -8.87
N VAL A 39 8.74 6.66 -7.85
CA VAL A 39 7.31 7.00 -7.99
C VAL A 39 7.14 8.47 -8.33
N ASN A 40 6.14 8.78 -9.15
CA ASN A 40 5.85 10.14 -9.60
C ASN A 40 4.46 10.62 -9.16
N GLU A 41 4.21 11.92 -9.27
CA GLU A 41 2.96 12.56 -8.85
C GLU A 41 1.73 12.00 -9.56
N GLY A 42 1.84 11.65 -10.84
CA GLY A 42 0.71 11.20 -11.66
C GLY A 42 0.10 9.88 -11.19
N GLU A 43 0.81 9.11 -10.38
CA GLU A 43 0.32 7.87 -9.78
C GLU A 43 -0.64 8.10 -8.61
N PHE A 44 -0.71 9.32 -8.06
CA PHE A 44 -1.49 9.63 -6.86
C PHE A 44 -2.68 10.54 -7.17
N ALA A 45 -3.79 10.31 -6.48
CA ALA A 45 -5.04 11.03 -6.72
C ALA A 45 -5.00 12.48 -6.22
N PHE A 46 -4.45 12.69 -5.02
CA PHE A 46 -4.41 14.03 -4.42
C PHE A 46 -3.33 14.14 -3.33
N PHE A 47 -2.38 15.06 -3.50
CA PHE A 47 -1.52 15.53 -2.42
C PHE A 47 -2.07 16.83 -1.84
N ARG A 48 -2.67 16.76 -0.64
CA ARG A 48 -2.98 17.99 0.11
C ARG A 48 -1.66 18.71 0.41
N GLY A 49 -1.43 19.82 -0.27
CA GLY A 49 -0.19 20.62 -0.19
C GLY A 49 0.84 20.39 -1.31
N GLY A 50 0.45 19.73 -2.41
CA GLY A 50 1.28 19.52 -3.60
C GLY A 50 2.26 18.35 -3.49
N TRP A 51 2.76 17.88 -4.64
CA TRP A 51 3.85 16.90 -4.71
C TRP A 51 5.13 17.47 -4.11
N LYS A 52 5.78 16.68 -3.27
CA LYS A 52 7.01 17.05 -2.56
C LYS A 52 7.99 15.88 -2.64
N PRO A 53 9.15 16.04 -3.29
CA PRO A 53 10.18 15.00 -3.37
C PRO A 53 10.57 14.42 -2.00
N GLU A 54 10.47 15.22 -0.94
CA GLU A 54 10.75 14.79 0.43
C GLU A 54 9.79 13.67 0.90
N ARG A 55 8.54 13.68 0.45
CA ARG A 55 7.58 12.60 0.79
C ARG A 55 7.95 11.29 0.09
N VAL A 56 8.44 11.36 -1.14
CA VAL A 56 8.96 10.18 -1.86
C VAL A 56 10.18 9.63 -1.14
N GLN A 57 11.10 10.49 -0.72
CA GLN A 57 12.25 10.06 0.06
C GLN A 57 11.87 9.46 1.41
N GLN A 58 10.86 10.01 2.10
CA GLN A 58 10.33 9.45 3.34
C GLN A 58 9.71 8.07 3.11
N LEU A 59 8.93 7.91 2.04
CA LEU A 59 8.34 6.64 1.63
C LEU A 59 9.42 5.60 1.27
N ALA A 60 10.42 6.00 0.48
CA ALA A 60 11.56 5.16 0.12
C ALA A 60 12.35 4.71 1.36
N LYS A 61 12.62 5.63 2.29
CA LYS A 61 13.24 5.31 3.59
C LYS A 61 12.40 4.34 4.40
N GLN A 62 11.09 4.54 4.46
CA GLN A 62 10.18 3.66 5.18
C GLN A 62 10.20 2.25 4.56
N LEU A 63 10.05 2.12 3.25
CA LEU A 63 10.09 0.84 2.54
C LEU A 63 11.47 0.16 2.61
N GLY A 64 12.56 0.94 2.60
CA GLY A 64 13.92 0.43 2.76
C GLY A 64 14.17 -0.29 4.09
N ARG A 65 13.37 0.00 5.13
CA ARG A 65 13.38 -0.74 6.40
C ARG A 65 12.80 -2.15 6.29
N PHE A 66 11.89 -2.37 5.35
CA PHE A 66 11.28 -3.67 5.07
C PHE A 66 12.10 -4.46 4.04
N GLY A 67 12.83 -3.79 3.15
CA GLY A 67 13.54 -4.44 2.03
C GLY A 67 12.56 -4.90 0.94
N GLN A 68 13.01 -5.79 0.05
CA GLN A 68 12.17 -6.23 -1.06
C GLN A 68 10.94 -6.99 -0.56
N VAL A 69 9.76 -6.72 -1.16
CA VAL A 69 8.54 -7.51 -0.94
C VAL A 69 8.67 -8.83 -1.71
N LYS A 70 8.70 -9.94 -0.96
CA LYS A 70 8.85 -11.31 -1.49
C LYS A 70 7.51 -11.90 -1.90
N SER A 71 6.50 -11.75 -1.06
CA SER A 71 5.16 -12.26 -1.28
C SER A 71 4.10 -11.27 -0.77
N LEU A 72 2.92 -11.31 -1.40
CA LEU A 72 1.72 -10.60 -0.98
C LEU A 72 0.57 -11.60 -0.94
N GLY A 73 -0.12 -11.67 0.19
CA GLY A 73 -1.40 -12.38 0.32
C GLY A 73 -2.49 -11.37 0.62
N LEU A 74 -3.47 -11.22 -0.28
CA LEU A 74 -4.61 -10.34 -0.08
C LEU A 74 -5.40 -10.85 1.13
N ILE A 75 -5.62 -10.01 2.14
CA ILE A 75 -6.41 -10.37 3.33
C ILE A 75 -7.72 -9.59 3.40
N GLU A 76 -7.80 -8.45 2.70
CA GLU A 76 -8.99 -7.61 2.65
C GLU A 76 -9.06 -6.84 1.35
N LYS A 77 -10.24 -6.85 0.73
CA LYS A 77 -10.68 -5.88 -0.28
C LYS A 77 -11.95 -5.23 0.25
N ARG A 78 -12.00 -3.90 0.28
CA ARG A 78 -13.15 -3.14 0.80
C ARG A 78 -13.38 -1.89 -0.05
N GLU A 79 -14.61 -1.69 -0.50
CA GLU A 79 -15.03 -0.44 -1.14
C GLU A 79 -15.25 0.64 -0.05
N LEU A 80 -14.70 1.83 -0.28
CA LEU A 80 -14.73 2.99 0.60
C LEU A 80 -15.22 4.21 -0.19
N GLY A 81 -16.53 4.27 -0.42
CA GLY A 81 -17.13 5.31 -1.26
C GLY A 81 -16.69 5.16 -2.71
N ASP A 82 -15.87 6.09 -3.21
CA ASP A 82 -15.30 6.03 -4.55
C ASP A 82 -13.95 5.31 -4.63
N ASP A 83 -13.38 4.94 -3.49
CA ASP A 83 -12.08 4.26 -3.42
C ASP A 83 -12.25 2.78 -3.11
N VAL A 84 -11.22 1.99 -3.43
CA VAL A 84 -11.12 0.59 -3.05
C VAL A 84 -9.84 0.39 -2.25
N LEU A 85 -10.00 -0.05 -1.00
CA LEU A 85 -8.92 -0.47 -0.12
C LEU A 85 -8.56 -1.92 -0.37
N TYR A 86 -7.26 -2.17 -0.53
CA TYR A 86 -6.66 -3.48 -0.50
C TYR A 86 -5.70 -3.56 0.69
N ARG A 87 -5.82 -4.61 1.50
CA ARG A 87 -4.82 -4.95 2.52
C ARG A 87 -4.21 -6.30 2.24
N TYR A 88 -2.91 -6.37 2.43
CA TYR A 88 -2.10 -7.55 2.20
C TYR A 88 -1.30 -7.89 3.45
N LYS A 89 -1.14 -9.18 3.68
CA LYS A 89 -0.02 -9.70 4.45
C LYS A 89 1.17 -9.82 3.51
N ALA A 90 2.30 -9.26 3.90
CA ALA A 90 3.52 -9.24 3.11
C ALA A 90 4.64 -9.95 3.86
N GLU A 91 5.41 -10.77 3.15
CA GLU A 91 6.74 -11.18 3.60
C GLU A 91 7.75 -10.28 2.92
N THR A 92 8.63 -9.67 3.69
CA THR A 92 9.67 -8.80 3.15
C THR A 92 11.04 -9.33 3.53
N GLU A 93 12.06 -8.82 2.87
CA GLU A 93 13.44 -9.28 3.07
C GLU A 93 13.94 -9.08 4.51
N LYS A 94 13.63 -7.92 5.11
CA LYS A 94 14.10 -7.53 6.45
C LYS A 94 13.06 -7.69 7.55
N VAL A 95 11.77 -7.79 7.20
CA VAL A 95 10.66 -7.93 8.14
C VAL A 95 9.82 -9.15 7.73
N PRO A 96 9.82 -10.22 8.53
CA PRO A 96 9.23 -11.50 8.12
C PRO A 96 7.70 -11.45 7.98
N ALA A 97 7.04 -10.51 8.66
CA ALA A 97 5.61 -10.29 8.53
C ALA A 97 5.29 -8.79 8.62
N ALA A 98 4.67 -8.27 7.57
CA ALA A 98 4.20 -6.90 7.48
C ALA A 98 2.78 -6.84 6.94
N TYR A 99 2.08 -5.74 7.24
CA TYR A 99 0.84 -5.38 6.58
C TYR A 99 1.07 -4.24 5.61
N VAL A 100 0.57 -4.42 4.39
CA VAL A 100 0.56 -3.39 3.34
C VAL A 100 -0.88 -3.00 3.09
N GLY A 101 -1.20 -1.72 3.22
CA GLY A 101 -2.50 -1.15 2.87
C GLY A 101 -2.34 -0.16 1.72
N ILE A 102 -3.19 -0.26 0.72
CA ILE A 102 -3.23 0.67 -0.41
C ILE A 102 -4.67 0.94 -0.83
N GLN A 103 -4.97 2.19 -1.15
CA GLN A 103 -6.26 2.62 -1.65
C GLN A 103 -6.12 3.14 -3.07
N PHE A 104 -7.01 2.69 -3.95
CA PHE A 104 -7.12 3.17 -5.32
C PHE A 104 -8.45 3.89 -5.51
N THR A 105 -8.41 5.05 -6.16
CA THR A 105 -9.60 5.75 -6.66
C THR A 105 -10.20 5.02 -7.87
N LYS A 106 -11.42 5.40 -8.30
CA LYS A 106 -12.07 4.87 -9.52
C LYS A 106 -11.22 5.00 -10.80
N ASP A 107 -10.44 6.06 -10.93
CA ASP A 107 -9.51 6.27 -12.06
C ASP A 107 -8.18 5.53 -11.88
N GLY A 108 -8.07 4.70 -10.83
CA GLY A 108 -6.93 3.83 -10.58
C GLY A 108 -5.73 4.53 -9.97
N LYS A 109 -5.86 5.76 -9.44
CA LYS A 109 -4.77 6.46 -8.77
C LYS A 109 -4.69 6.09 -7.29
N ILE A 110 -3.50 6.21 -6.71
CA ILE A 110 -3.26 5.90 -5.30
C ILE A 110 -3.75 7.08 -4.45
N SER A 111 -4.75 6.86 -3.61
CA SER A 111 -5.24 7.86 -2.64
C SER A 111 -4.57 7.73 -1.27
N ALA A 112 -4.20 6.51 -0.88
CA ALA A 112 -3.48 6.24 0.35
C ALA A 112 -2.58 5.01 0.24
N PHE A 113 -1.46 5.03 0.96
CA PHE A 113 -0.56 3.89 1.10
C PHE A 113 0.02 3.84 2.51
N GLY A 114 0.20 2.65 3.05
CA GLY A 114 0.88 2.41 4.31
C GLY A 114 1.49 1.01 4.37
N ILE A 115 2.63 0.91 5.06
CA ILE A 115 3.25 -0.35 5.43
C ILE A 115 3.67 -0.31 6.89
N ARG A 116 3.39 -1.39 7.62
CA ARG A 116 3.75 -1.54 9.03
C ARG A 116 4.13 -2.99 9.34
N PRO A 117 4.97 -3.27 10.35
CA PRO A 117 5.14 -4.62 10.84
C PRO A 117 3.80 -5.19 11.31
N LYS A 118 3.66 -6.52 11.21
CA LYS A 118 2.54 -7.23 11.83
C LYS A 118 2.55 -7.04 13.34
#